data_AF-A0A1B8XTR0-F1
#
_entry.id   AF-A0A1B8XTR0-F1
#
_cell.length_a   1.000
_cell.length_b   1.000
_cell.length_c   1.000
_cell.angle_alpha   90.00
_cell.angle_beta   90.00
_cell.angle_gamma   90.00
#
_symmetry.space_group_name_H-M   'P 1'
#
loop_
_entity.id
_entity.type
_entity.pdbx_description
1 polymer ?
#
loop_
_entity_poly.entity_id
_entity_poly.type
_entity_poly.pdbx_seq_one_letter_code
_entity_poly.pdbx_strand_id
1 'polypeptide(L)' 'MAGAAMYELVRVGHAELVGEIIRLEGDLATIQVYEET' A
#
# COMPACT_ATOMS: atom_id res chain seq x y z
N MET A 1 7.50 -3.25 9.17
CA MET A 1 6.08 -2.87 9.01
C MET A 1 5.22 -3.63 10.03
N ALA A 2 5.02 -3.10 11.24
CA ALA A 2 4.41 -3.86 12.34
C ALA A 2 2.87 -3.78 12.45
N GLY A 3 2.18 -3.24 11.45
CA GLY A 3 0.72 -3.04 11.54
C GLY A 3 -0.02 -2.99 10.21
N ALA A 4 0.62 -3.35 9.09
CA ALA A 4 -0.03 -3.36 7.79
C ALA A 4 -0.56 -4.77 7.49
N ALA A 5 -1.87 -4.89 7.26
CA ALA A 5 -2.50 -6.15 6.88
C ALA A 5 -2.79 -6.21 5.37
N MET A 6 -2.92 -7.42 4.80
CA MET A 6 -3.42 -7.57 3.42
C MET A 6 -4.84 -7.02 3.31
N TYR A 7 -5.15 -6.40 2.16
CA TYR A 7 -6.42 -5.73 1.86
C TYR A 7 -6.71 -4.46 2.68
N GLU A 8 -5.67 -3.88 3.28
CA GLU A 8 -5.77 -2.59 3.96
C GLU A 8 -5.64 -1.45 2.94
N LEU A 9 -6.57 -0.49 3.03
CA LEU A 9 -6.50 0.78 2.30
C LEU A 9 -5.40 1.66 2.90
N VAL A 10 -4.43 2.02 2.07
CA VAL A 10 -3.26 2.78 2.47
C VAL A 10 -3.08 4.03 1.61
N ARG A 11 -2.42 5.04 2.18
CA ARG A 11 -2.01 6.27 1.48
C ARG A 11 -0.53 6.18 1.12
N VAL A 12 -0.19 6.43 -0.15
CA VAL A 12 1.17 6.23 -0.69
C VAL A 12 1.77 7.55 -1.16
N GLY A 13 3.03 7.76 -0.78
CA GLY A 13 3.83 8.91 -1.22
C GLY A 13 3.40 10.24 -0.59
N HIS A 14 3.97 11.34 -1.10
CA HIS A 14 3.71 12.69 -0.57
C HIS A 14 2.32 13.22 -0.95
N ALA A 15 1.76 12.74 -2.06
CA ALA A 15 0.43 13.10 -2.54
C ALA A 15 -0.70 12.30 -1.86
N GLU A 16 -0.37 11.42 -0.91
CA GLU A 16 -1.32 10.57 -0.19
C GLU A 16 -2.28 9.77 -1.09
N LEU A 17 -1.77 9.26 -2.22
CA LEU A 17 -2.57 8.52 -3.20
C LEU A 17 -3.16 7.26 -2.58
N VAL A 18 -4.42 6.98 -2.89
CA VAL A 18 -5.13 5.82 -2.34
C VAL A 18 -4.69 4.54 -3.05
N GLY A 19 -4.30 3.54 -2.27
CA GLY A 19 -3.96 2.21 -2.77
C GLY A 19 -4.31 1.09 -1.79
N GLU A 20 -4.08 -0.14 -2.22
CA GLU A 20 -4.35 -1.36 -1.44
C GLU A 20 -3.10 -2.25 -1.41
N ILE A 21 -2.80 -2.82 -0.24
CA ILE A 21 -1.72 -3.82 -0.11
C ILE A 21 -2.19 -5.15 -0.70
N ILE A 22 -1.56 -5.55 -1.79
CA ILE A 22 -1.87 -6.80 -2.50
C ILE A 22 -0.85 -7.91 -2.25
N ARG A 23 0.31 -7.58 -1.67
CA ARG A 23 1.34 -8.56 -1.30
C ARG A 23 2.23 -8.07 -0.18
N LEU A 24 2.62 -8.99 0.71
CA LEU A 24 3.63 -8.79 1.74
C LEU A 24 4.71 -9.89 1.60
N GLU A 25 5.97 -9.51 1.43
CA GLU A 25 7.12 -10.40 1.35
C GLU A 25 8.20 -9.92 2.33
N GLY A 26 8.24 -10.53 3.52
CA GLY A 26 9.15 -10.12 4.59
C GLY A 26 8.89 -8.67 5.01
N ASP A 27 9.85 -7.78 4.72
CA ASP A 27 9.76 -6.34 5.01
C ASP A 27 9.31 -5.50 3.81
N LEU A 28 9.03 -6.13 2.64
CA LEU A 28 8.47 -5.45 1.48
C LEU A 28 6.95 -5.61 1.40
N ALA A 29 6.28 -4.53 1.00
CA ALA A 29 4.87 -4.53 0.64
C ALA A 29 4.70 -4.06 -0.82
N THR A 30 3.91 -4.79 -1.60
CA THR A 30 3.45 -4.34 -2.92
C THR A 30 2.07 -3.70 -2.77
N ILE A 31 1.97 -2.45 -3.22
CA ILE A 31 0.74 -1.66 -3.14
C ILE A 31 0.26 -1.38 -4.56
N GLN A 32 -1.01 -1.64 -4.82
CA GLN A 32 -1.66 -1.23 -6.06
C GLN A 32 -2.32 0.13 -5.82
N VAL A 33 -1.92 1.14 -6.61
CA VAL A 33 -2.45 2.52 -6.52
C VAL A 33 -3.58 2.67 -7.53
N TYR A 34 -4.70 3.26 -7.12
CA TYR A 34 -5.89 3.44 -7.97
C TYR A 34 -5.94 4.77 -8.71
N GLU A 35 -5.15 5.75 -8.28
CA GLU A 35 -5.10 7.08 -8.88
C GLU A 35 -3.93 7.17 -9.86
N GLU A 36 -4.19 7.67 -11.08
CA GLU A 36 -3.14 7.94 -12.08
C GLU A 36 -2.21 9.05 -11.57
N THR A 37 -0.91 8.77 -11.63
CA THR A 37 0.18 9.73 -11.38
C THR A 37 0.52 10.54 -12.62
#